data_AF-A0A101CQN4-F1
#
_entry.id   AF-A0A101CQN4-F1
#
_cell.length_a   1.000
_cell.length_b   1.000
_cell.length_c   1.000
_cell.angle_alpha   90.00
_cell.angle_beta   90.00
_cell.angle_gamma   90.00
#
_symmetry.space_group_name_H-M   'P 1'
#
loop_
_entity.id
_entity.type
_entity.pdbx_description
1 polymer ?
#
loop_
_entity_poly.entity_id
_entity_poly.type
_entity_poly.pdbx_seq_one_letter_code
_entity_poly.pdbx_strand_id
1 'polypeptide(L)'
;MNEFSLFFKRFLDRIFKIEILTFLFFIVLTITYKFYQESHKYFNNADFPLNFQGICGYVVTLIYGFFFFLIIVFPFLFLLQLFFGIKFKILNKSKIGIIFILIALYLGSVIAVFSLYSVKQHQNLISSKAYKNDNK
;
A
#
# COMPACT_ATOMS: atom_id res chain seq x y z
N MET A 1 -1.81 35.92 8.66
CA MET A 1 -2.26 34.51 8.58
C MET A 1 -2.67 34.11 9.98
N ASN A 2 -3.93 33.72 10.21
CA ASN A 2 -4.44 33.46 11.57
C ASN A 2 -3.79 32.20 12.16
N GLU A 3 -3.59 32.15 13.48
CA GLU A 3 -3.03 31.00 14.24
C GLU A 3 -3.59 29.65 13.75
N PHE A 4 -4.91 29.59 13.57
CA PHE A 4 -5.61 28.39 13.09
C PHE A 4 -5.17 27.92 11.69
N SER A 5 -4.99 28.86 10.75
CA SER A 5 -4.51 28.53 9.40
C SER A 5 -3.05 28.08 9.39
N LEU A 6 -2.24 28.59 10.33
CA LEU A 6 -0.84 28.20 10.50
C LEU A 6 -0.72 26.79 11.09
N PHE A 7 -1.61 26.44 12.03
CA PHE A 7 -1.77 25.08 12.53
C PHE A 7 -2.12 24.09 11.41
N PHE A 8 -3.17 24.38 10.61
CA PHE A 8 -3.58 23.53 9.49
C PHE A 8 -2.47 23.35 8.44
N LYS A 9 -1.71 24.41 8.17
CA LYS A 9 -0.57 24.32 7.24
C LYS A 9 0.46 23.31 7.73
N ARG A 10 0.90 23.41 8.98
CA ARG A 10 1.88 22.48 9.59
C ARG A 10 1.34 21.05 9.66
N PHE A 11 0.05 20.92 9.97
CA PHE A 11 -0.62 19.63 10.02
C PHE A 11 -0.67 18.94 8.65
N LEU A 12 -1.11 19.65 7.60
CA LEU A 12 -1.09 19.14 6.22
C LEU A 12 0.33 18.77 5.76
N ASP A 13 1.33 19.60 6.08
CA ASP A 13 2.73 19.32 5.72
C ASP A 13 3.25 18.02 6.37
N ARG A 14 2.83 17.72 7.60
CA ARG A 14 3.16 16.46 8.28
C ARG A 14 2.43 15.27 7.67
N ILE A 15 1.14 15.43 7.38
CA ILE A 15 0.35 14.37 6.75
C ILE A 15 0.95 13.96 5.41
N PHE A 16 1.24 14.92 4.53
CA PHE A 16 1.83 14.60 3.22
C PHE A 16 3.14 13.83 3.33
N LYS A 17 4.00 14.17 4.30
CA LYS A 17 5.25 13.43 4.54
C LYS A 17 5.00 12.00 5.01
N ILE A 18 4.05 11.81 5.93
CA ILE A 18 3.68 10.48 6.43
C ILE A 18 3.12 9.64 5.28
N GLU A 19 2.20 10.18 4.50
CA GLU A 19 1.58 9.48 3.37
C GLU A 19 2.61 9.06 2.31
N ILE A 20 3.52 9.96 1.94
CA ILE A 20 4.61 9.63 1.01
C ILE A 20 5.44 8.47 1.57
N LEU A 21 5.86 8.56 2.83
CA LEU A 21 6.68 7.52 3.45
C LEU A 21 5.93 6.18 3.54
N THR A 22 4.66 6.22 3.89
CA THR A 22 3.78 5.07 4.00
C THR A 22 3.62 4.37 2.66
N PHE A 23 3.28 5.09 1.58
CA PHE A 23 3.15 4.48 0.25
C PHE A 23 4.49 4.00 -0.30
N LEU A 24 5.56 4.77 -0.14
CA LEU A 24 6.89 4.37 -0.58
C LEU A 24 7.32 3.08 0.13
N PHE A 25 7.16 3.01 1.45
CA PHE A 25 7.47 1.84 2.25
C PHE A 25 6.72 0.60 1.73
N PHE A 26 5.42 0.75 1.45
CA PHE A 26 4.62 -0.37 0.96
C PHE A 26 5.01 -0.85 -0.43
N ILE A 27 5.32 0.07 -1.35
CA ILE A 27 5.79 -0.29 -2.68
C ILE A 27 7.11 -1.05 -2.58
N VAL A 28 8.07 -0.54 -1.80
CA VAL A 28 9.37 -1.20 -1.59
C VAL A 28 9.17 -2.57 -0.96
N LEU A 29 8.36 -2.67 0.10
CA LEU A 29 8.05 -3.94 0.75
C LEU A 29 7.43 -4.95 -0.23
N THR A 30 6.50 -4.51 -1.08
CA THR A 30 5.86 -5.36 -2.08
C THR A 30 6.86 -5.89 -3.11
N ILE A 31 7.76 -5.02 -3.59
CA ILE A 31 8.83 -5.40 -4.52
C ILE A 31 9.76 -6.42 -3.85
N THR A 32 10.24 -6.13 -2.63
CA THR A 32 11.11 -7.05 -1.88
C THR A 32 10.42 -8.39 -1.64
N TYR A 33 9.15 -8.39 -1.27
CA TYR A 33 8.38 -9.61 -1.05
C TYR A 33 8.26 -10.44 -2.33
N LYS A 34 8.07 -9.81 -3.50
CA LYS A 34 8.02 -10.53 -4.78
C LYS A 34 9.27 -11.34 -5.08
N PHE A 35 10.45 -10.90 -4.64
CA PHE A 35 11.69 -11.66 -4.80
C PHE A 35 11.82 -12.81 -3.81
N TYR A 36 11.08 -12.79 -2.70
CA TYR A 36 11.16 -13.81 -1.66
C TYR A 36 10.10 -14.91 -1.84
N GLN A 37 10.27 -15.75 -2.87
CA GLN A 37 9.27 -16.75 -3.30
C GLN A 37 8.91 -17.78 -2.21
N GLU A 38 9.86 -18.12 -1.33
CA GLU A 38 9.67 -19.10 -0.27
C GLU A 38 8.59 -18.72 0.75
N SER A 39 8.31 -17.42 0.94
CA SER A 39 7.25 -16.98 1.84
C SER A 39 5.89 -16.90 1.15
N HIS A 40 5.84 -16.92 -0.18
CA HIS A 40 4.59 -16.74 -0.94
C HIS A 40 3.56 -17.80 -0.61
N LYS A 41 3.99 -19.05 -0.33
CA LYS A 41 3.12 -20.16 0.08
C LYS A 41 2.43 -19.95 1.42
N TYR A 42 2.86 -18.99 2.23
CA TYR A 42 2.22 -18.63 3.50
C TYR A 42 1.42 -17.32 3.40
N PHE A 43 1.40 -16.69 2.22
CA PHE A 43 0.60 -15.49 2.00
C PHE A 43 -0.89 -15.80 2.11
N ASN A 44 -1.59 -15.04 2.96
CA ASN A 44 -3.04 -15.16 3.12
C ASN A 44 -3.49 -16.60 3.44
N ASN A 45 -2.69 -17.38 4.17
CA ASN A 45 -3.05 -18.71 4.65
C ASN A 45 -3.23 -18.68 6.16
N ALA A 46 -4.24 -19.41 6.65
CA ALA A 46 -4.55 -19.50 8.07
C ALA A 46 -3.48 -20.28 8.84
N ASP A 47 -2.91 -21.30 8.20
CA ASP A 47 -1.84 -22.12 8.75
C ASP A 47 -0.49 -21.60 8.25
N PHE A 48 0.34 -21.15 9.19
CA PHE A 48 1.72 -20.76 8.92
C PHE A 48 2.66 -21.36 9.98
N PRO A 49 3.83 -21.88 9.58
CA PRO A 49 4.81 -22.39 10.53
C PRO A 49 5.49 -21.24 11.28
N LEU A 50 5.92 -21.51 12.53
CA LEU A 50 6.74 -20.60 13.34
C LEU A 50 8.21 -20.60 12.87
N ASN A 51 8.43 -20.44 11.57
CA ASN A 51 9.75 -20.24 10.99
C ASN A 51 9.82 -18.89 10.27
N PHE A 52 11.02 -18.46 9.88
CA PHE A 52 11.22 -17.14 9.28
C PHE A 52 10.34 -16.88 8.06
N GLN A 53 10.11 -17.90 7.22
CA GLN A 53 9.31 -17.79 6.00
C GLN A 53 7.81 -17.62 6.32
N GLY A 54 7.28 -18.40 7.27
CA GLY A 54 5.90 -18.31 7.74
C GLY A 54 5.62 -16.96 8.41
N ILE A 55 6.53 -16.50 9.28
CA ILE A 55 6.45 -15.17 9.90
C ILE A 55 6.45 -14.08 8.84
N CYS A 56 7.34 -14.16 7.84
CA CYS A 56 7.40 -13.19 6.74
C CYS A 56 6.08 -13.14 5.95
N GLY A 57 5.53 -14.30 5.57
CA GLY A 57 4.25 -14.38 4.86
C GLY A 57 3.08 -13.82 5.68
N TYR A 58 3.03 -14.10 6.99
CA TYR A 58 2.00 -13.58 7.89
C TYR A 58 2.10 -12.06 8.05
N VAL A 59 3.30 -11.53 8.32
CA VAL A 59 3.53 -10.09 8.47
C VAL A 59 3.14 -9.35 7.19
N VAL A 60 3.52 -9.86 6.02
CA VAL A 60 3.15 -9.26 4.74
C VAL A 60 1.64 -9.34 4.49
N THR A 61 0.96 -10.40 4.94
CA THR A 61 -0.50 -10.52 4.88
C THR A 61 -1.18 -9.43 5.72
N LEU A 62 -0.71 -9.18 6.94
CA LEU A 62 -1.23 -8.11 7.79
C LEU A 62 -1.02 -6.72 7.17
N ILE A 63 0.21 -6.46 6.69
CA ILE A 63 0.53 -5.19 6.04
C ILE A 63 -0.31 -5.01 4.78
N TYR A 64 -0.48 -6.06 3.99
CA TYR A 64 -1.35 -6.06 2.82
C TYR A 64 -2.80 -5.71 3.17
N GLY A 65 -3.38 -6.37 4.18
CA GLY A 65 -4.74 -6.09 4.64
C GLY A 65 -4.89 -4.64 5.07
N PHE A 66 -3.94 -4.11 5.85
CA PHE A 66 -3.92 -2.71 6.24
C PHE A 66 -3.87 -1.76 5.02
N PHE A 67 -2.99 -2.01 4.05
CA PHE A 67 -2.88 -1.18 2.85
C PHE A 67 -4.08 -1.28 1.92
N PHE A 68 -4.75 -2.43 1.85
CA PHE A 68 -6.00 -2.58 1.15
C PHE A 68 -7.07 -1.62 1.69
N PHE A 69 -7.24 -1.56 3.02
CA PHE A 69 -8.12 -0.57 3.65
C PHE A 69 -7.66 0.87 3.39
N LEU A 70 -6.35 1.13 3.49
CA LEU A 70 -5.79 2.45 3.27
C LEU A 70 -6.08 2.96 1.85
N ILE A 71 -5.97 2.11 0.84
CA ILE A 71 -6.28 2.47 -0.55
C ILE A 71 -7.75 2.88 -0.73
N ILE A 72 -8.67 2.24 -0.02
CA ILE A 72 -10.11 2.59 -0.07
C ILE A 72 -10.36 3.93 0.63
N VAL A 73 -9.71 4.17 1.77
CA VAL A 73 -9.94 5.35 2.62
C VAL A 73 -9.21 6.59 2.10
N PHE A 74 -8.02 6.42 1.51
CA PHE A 74 -7.14 7.51 1.09
C PHE A 74 -7.79 8.51 0.13
N PRO A 75 -8.55 8.12 -0.91
CA PRO A 75 -9.23 9.07 -1.80
C PRO A 75 -10.11 10.08 -1.04
N PHE A 76 -10.81 9.63 0.01
CA PHE A 76 -11.65 10.49 0.82
C PHE A 76 -10.82 11.45 1.69
N LEU A 77 -9.75 10.94 2.32
CA LEU A 77 -8.82 11.77 3.09
C LEU A 77 -8.14 12.81 2.21
N PHE A 78 -7.73 12.42 1.00
CA PHE A 78 -7.10 13.27 0.02
C PHE A 78 -8.04 14.38 -0.48
N LEU A 79 -9.31 14.07 -0.74
CA LEU A 79 -10.32 15.08 -1.06
C LEU A 79 -10.51 16.08 0.09
N LEU A 80 -10.55 15.60 1.34
CA LEU A 80 -10.65 16.46 2.51
C LEU A 80 -9.43 17.39 2.65
N GLN A 81 -8.23 16.87 2.40
CA GLN A 81 -6.99 17.65 2.40
C GLN A 81 -6.99 18.72 1.30
N LEU A 82 -7.44 18.37 0.09
CA LEU A 82 -7.58 19.33 -1.01
C LEU A 82 -8.58 20.43 -0.65
N PHE A 83 -9.75 20.06 -0.10
CA PHE A 83 -10.76 21.02 0.31
C PHE A 83 -10.21 22.03 1.33
N PHE A 84 -9.55 21.56 2.40
CA PHE A 84 -8.93 22.45 3.38
C PHE A 84 -7.75 23.23 2.81
N GLY A 85 -6.95 22.62 1.95
CA GLY A 85 -5.84 23.26 1.25
C GLY A 85 -6.27 24.44 0.39
N ILE A 86 -7.39 24.30 -0.33
CA ILE A 86 -8.01 25.36 -1.14
C ILE A 86 -8.64 26.42 -0.22
N LYS A 87 -9.49 26.00 0.73
CA LYS A 87 -10.25 26.89 1.61
C LYS A 87 -9.35 27.85 2.39
N PHE A 88 -8.22 27.37 2.90
CA PHE A 88 -7.27 28.18 3.66
C PHE A 88 -6.16 28.80 2.80
N LYS A 89 -6.22 28.67 1.46
CA LYS A 89 -5.19 29.16 0.51
C LYS A 89 -3.77 28.69 0.88
N ILE A 90 -3.67 27.44 1.31
CA ILE A 90 -2.40 26.80 1.75
C ILE A 90 -1.65 26.17 0.55
N LEU A 91 -2.35 25.94 -0.57
CA LEU A 91 -1.80 25.33 -1.78
C LEU A 91 -0.95 26.32 -2.58
N ASN A 92 0.37 26.08 -2.58
CA ASN A 92 1.33 26.78 -3.43
C ASN A 92 1.84 25.85 -4.54
N LYS A 93 2.53 26.39 -5.56
CA LYS A 93 3.13 25.60 -6.67
C LYS A 93 3.93 24.38 -6.21
N SER A 94 4.69 24.51 -5.12
CA SER A 94 5.44 23.38 -4.53
C SER A 94 4.53 22.26 -3.99
N LYS A 95 3.38 22.60 -3.40
CA LYS A 95 2.41 21.60 -2.88
C LYS A 95 1.66 20.89 -4.00
N ILE A 96 1.46 21.56 -5.13
CA ILE A 96 0.87 20.94 -6.32
C ILE A 96 1.78 19.80 -6.81
N GLY A 97 3.11 19.98 -6.81
CA GLY A 97 4.06 18.91 -7.12
C GLY A 97 3.96 17.72 -6.15
N ILE A 98 3.86 18.00 -4.86
CA ILE A 98 3.68 16.97 -3.81
C ILE A 98 2.40 16.16 -4.04
N ILE A 99 1.31 16.83 -4.42
CA ILE A 99 0.04 16.19 -4.78
C ILE A 99 0.23 15.21 -5.95
N PHE A 100 0.92 15.61 -7.02
CA PHE A 100 1.17 14.70 -8.14
C PHE A 100 2.00 13.48 -7.73
N ILE A 101 3.01 13.67 -6.88
CA ILE A 101 3.81 12.56 -6.34
C ILE A 101 2.94 11.61 -5.52
N LEU A 102 2.06 12.15 -4.66
CA LEU A 102 1.14 11.35 -3.86
C LEU A 102 0.15 10.55 -4.71
N ILE A 103 -0.39 11.15 -5.77
CA ILE A 103 -1.26 10.46 -6.72
C ILE A 103 -0.50 9.30 -7.39
N ALA A 104 0.73 9.55 -7.85
CA ALA A 104 1.56 8.52 -8.46
C ALA A 104 1.88 7.38 -7.49
N LEU A 105 2.24 7.70 -6.25
CA LEU A 105 2.49 6.71 -5.19
C LEU A 105 1.25 5.93 -4.81
N TYR A 106 0.09 6.60 -4.76
CA TYR A 106 -1.19 5.95 -4.53
C TYR A 106 -1.50 4.95 -5.65
N LEU A 107 -1.40 5.35 -6.92
CA LEU A 107 -1.60 4.45 -8.06
C LEU A 107 -0.60 3.28 -8.04
N GLY A 108 0.67 3.54 -7.72
CA GLY A 108 1.67 2.50 -7.53
C GLY A 108 1.31 1.52 -6.41
N SER A 109 0.73 2.01 -5.32
CA SER A 109 0.27 1.20 -4.20
C SER A 109 -0.97 0.36 -4.56
N VAL A 110 -1.89 0.91 -5.36
CA VAL A 110 -3.02 0.16 -5.94
C VAL A 110 -2.49 -1.01 -6.77
N ILE A 111 -1.55 -0.75 -7.68
CA ILE A 111 -0.92 -1.78 -8.51
C ILE A 111 -0.22 -2.82 -7.62
N ALA A 112 0.52 -2.39 -6.59
CA ALA A 112 1.19 -3.27 -5.64
C ALA A 112 0.21 -4.21 -4.92
N VAL A 113 -0.95 -3.70 -4.49
CA VAL A 113 -2.00 -4.52 -3.88
C VAL A 113 -2.54 -5.59 -4.86
N PHE A 114 -2.86 -5.22 -6.09
CA PHE A 114 -3.29 -6.22 -7.08
C PHE A 114 -2.19 -7.21 -7.45
N SER A 115 -0.93 -6.77 -7.42
CA SER A 115 0.25 -7.58 -7.69
C SER A 115 0.50 -8.64 -6.61
N LEU A 116 0.21 -8.33 -5.34
CA LEU A 116 0.26 -9.32 -4.24
C LEU A 116 -0.90 -10.29 -4.30
N TYR A 117 -2.10 -9.82 -4.64
CA TYR A 117 -3.26 -10.69 -4.82
C TYR A 117 -3.02 -11.76 -5.89
N SER A 118 -2.37 -11.40 -7.01
CA SER A 118 -2.10 -12.33 -8.10
C SER A 118 -1.08 -13.42 -7.75
N VAL A 119 -0.23 -13.23 -6.74
CA VAL A 119 0.71 -14.26 -6.26
C VAL A 119 -0.04 -15.52 -5.81
N LYS A 120 -1.09 -15.35 -4.98
CA LYS A 120 -1.88 -16.49 -4.49
C LYS A 120 -2.64 -17.18 -5.62
N GLN A 121 -3.18 -16.40 -6.56
CA GLN A 121 -3.89 -16.95 -7.71
C GLN A 121 -2.95 -17.76 -8.63
N HIS A 122 -1.72 -17.28 -8.83
CA HIS A 122 -0.72 -17.99 -9.61
C HIS A 122 -0.33 -19.34 -8.98
N GLN A 123 -0.14 -19.39 -7.67
CA GLN A 123 0.15 -20.62 -6.94
C GLN A 123 -0.98 -21.65 -7.08
N ASN A 124 -2.24 -21.23 -6.95
CA ASN A 124 -3.40 -22.11 -7.12
C ASN A 124 -3.50 -22.70 -8.55
N LEU A 125 -3.08 -21.94 -9.56
CA LEU A 125 -3.06 -22.43 -10.94
C LEU A 125 -1.96 -23.46 -11.18
N ILE A 126 -0.78 -23.27 -10.57
CA ILE A 126 0.33 -24.23 -10.68
C ILE A 126 -0.04 -25.56 -10.02
N SER A 127 -0.59 -25.54 -8.81
CA SER A 127 -1.00 -26.75 -8.10
C SER A 127 -2.13 -27.50 -8.82
N SER A 128 -3.11 -26.79 -9.39
CA SER A 128 -4.16 -27.39 -10.21
C SER A 128 -3.62 -28.07 -11.48
N LYS A 129 -2.63 -27.46 -12.15
CA LYS A 129 -1.97 -28.05 -13.32
C LYS A 129 -1.14 -29.29 -12.97
N ALA A 130 -0.40 -29.25 -11.86
CA ALA A 130 0.36 -30.40 -11.37
C ALA A 130 -0.57 -31.59 -11.08
N TYR A 131 -1.66 -31.36 -10.34
CA TYR A 131 -2.67 -32.38 -10.07
C TYR A 131 -3.27 -32.98 -11.36
N LYS A 132 -3.58 -32.15 -12.36
CA LYS A 132 -4.14 -32.64 -13.62
C LYS A 132 -3.16 -33.48 -14.45
N ASN A 133 -1.85 -33.25 -14.31
CA ASN A 133 -0.83 -34.04 -15.00
C ASN A 133 -0.55 -35.38 -14.29
N ASP A 134 -0.62 -35.44 -12.96
CA ASP A 134 -0.40 -36.68 -12.21
C ASP A 134 -1.56 -37.69 -12.34
N ASN A 135 -2.76 -37.22 -12.68
CA ASN A 135 -3.96 -38.03 -12.86
C ASN A 135 -4.26 -38.37 -14.33
N LYS A 136 -3.27 -38.26 -15.22
CA LYS A 136 -3.39 -38.51 -16.65
C LYS A 136 -2.43 -39.61 -17.09
#